data_AF-A0A5B9M6B2-F1
#
_entry.id   AF-A0A5B9M6B2-F1
#
_cell.length_a   1.000
_cell.length_b   1.000
_cell.length_c   1.000
_cell.angle_alpha   90.00
_cell.angle_beta   90.00
_cell.angle_gamma   90.00
#
_symmetry.space_group_name_H-M   'P 1'
#
loop_
_entity.id
_entity.type
_entity.pdbx_description
1 polymer ?
#
loop_
_entity_poly.entity_id
_entity_poly.type
_entity_poly.pdbx_seq_one_letter_code
_entity_poly.pdbx_strand_id
1 'polypeptide(L)'
;MIPYGREFQVAQLISTVITGLSLIYMVRVSAHDGRWIPMTIAVFLLFISTVFGFMREIMAFDLMRTIEWVFIMLAAAMFLYASVRSNRKLEAET
;
A
#
# COMPACT_ATOMS: atom_id res chain seq x y z
N MET A 1 -3.34 25.97 1.57
CA MET A 1 -2.82 24.70 1.02
C MET A 1 -2.09 25.02 -0.27
N ILE A 2 -0.79 24.74 -0.37
CA ILE A 2 -0.08 24.84 -1.64
C ILE A 2 -0.51 23.60 -2.44
N PRO A 3 -1.21 23.73 -3.58
CA PRO A 3 -1.41 22.59 -4.45
C PRO A 3 -0.01 22.22 -4.92
N TYR A 4 0.51 21.07 -4.46
CA TYR A 4 1.74 20.56 -5.03
C TYR A 4 1.49 20.47 -6.55
N GLY A 5 2.37 21.09 -7.33
CA GLY A 5 2.12 21.37 -8.75
C GLY A 5 1.80 20.10 -9.56
N ARG A 6 1.47 20.27 -10.83
CA ARG A 6 1.11 19.20 -11.78
C ARG A 6 2.00 17.95 -11.69
N GLU A 7 3.28 18.10 -11.39
CA GLU A 7 4.25 17.03 -11.17
C GLU A 7 3.86 16.06 -10.03
N PHE A 8 3.37 16.59 -8.91
CA PHE A 8 2.96 15.78 -7.77
C PHE A 8 1.69 14.97 -8.05
N GLN A 9 0.75 15.55 -8.80
CA GLN A 9 -0.44 14.84 -9.27
C GLN A 9 -0.07 13.66 -10.18
N VAL A 10 0.89 13.88 -11.10
CA VAL A 10 1.42 12.84 -11.98
C VAL A 10 2.12 11.75 -11.16
N ALA A 11 2.92 12.10 -10.15
CA ALA A 11 3.57 11.13 -9.28
C ALA A 11 2.55 10.28 -8.50
N GLN A 12 1.49 10.87 -7.96
CA GLN A 12 0.41 10.16 -7.26
C GLN A 12 -0.35 9.21 -8.20
N LEU A 13 -0.61 9.64 -9.44
CA LEU A 13 -1.24 8.80 -10.45
C LEU A 13 -0.36 7.59 -10.79
N ILE A 14 0.94 7.82 -11.05
CA ILE A 14 1.91 6.75 -11.33
C ILE A 14 2.00 5.78 -10.15
N SER A 15 2.08 6.31 -8.92
CA SER A 15 2.11 5.50 -7.70
C SER A 15 0.86 4.63 -7.58
N THR A 16 -0.33 5.19 -7.81
CA THR A 16 -1.61 4.46 -7.76
C THR A 16 -1.64 3.32 -8.78
N VAL A 17 -1.16 3.57 -10.01
CA VAL A 17 -1.11 2.56 -11.08
C VAL A 17 -0.14 1.44 -10.72
N ILE A 18 1.09 1.76 -10.29
CA ILE A 18 2.09 0.76 -9.91
C ILE A 18 1.57 -0.09 -8.76
N THR A 19 1.03 0.54 -7.71
CA THR A 19 0.54 -0.16 -6.53
C THR A 19 -0.67 -1.04 -6.86
N GLY A 20 -1.53 -0.60 -7.79
CA GLY A 20 -2.63 -1.42 -8.32
C GLY A 20 -2.14 -2.66 -9.09
N LEU A 21 -1.14 -2.52 -9.96
CA LEU A 21 -0.53 -3.65 -10.65
C LEU A 21 0.15 -4.62 -9.68
N SER A 22 0.87 -4.10 -8.68
CA SER A 22 1.46 -4.90 -7.61
C SER A 22 0.41 -5.67 -6.83
N LEU A 23 -0.73 -5.05 -6.53
CA LEU A 23 -1.84 -5.72 -5.83
C LEU A 23 -2.39 -6.89 -6.66
N ILE A 24 -2.63 -6.70 -7.96
CA ILE A 24 -3.11 -7.77 -8.86
C ILE A 24 -2.14 -8.96 -8.84
N TYR A 25 -0.84 -8.68 -8.93
CA TYR A 25 0.19 -9.71 -8.88
C TYR A 25 0.19 -10.45 -7.53
N MET A 26 0.16 -9.71 -6.43
CA MET A 26 0.18 -10.27 -5.07
C MET A 26 -1.07 -11.10 -4.76
N VAL A 27 -2.24 -10.69 -5.24
CA VAL A 27 -3.47 -11.47 -5.13
C VAL A 27 -3.30 -12.82 -5.82
N ARG A 28 -2.80 -12.84 -7.06
CA ARG A 28 -2.52 -14.08 -7.78
C ARG A 28 -1.55 -14.98 -7.04
N VAL A 29 -0.43 -14.44 -6.55
CA VAL A 29 0.56 -15.21 -5.78
C VAL A 29 -0.06 -15.77 -4.50
N SER A 30 -0.81 -14.96 -3.75
CA SER A 30 -1.43 -15.40 -2.49
C SER A 30 -2.52 -16.45 -2.65
N ALA A 31 -3.15 -16.53 -3.84
CA ALA A 31 -4.11 -17.59 -4.16
C ALA A 31 -3.43 -18.97 -4.32
N HIS A 32 -2.17 -18.99 -4.75
CA HIS A 32 -1.37 -20.21 -4.90
C HIS A 32 -0.57 -20.55 -3.64
N ASP A 33 -0.10 -19.55 -2.90
CA ASP A 33 0.66 -19.73 -1.67
C ASP A 33 0.19 -18.77 -0.56
N GLY A 34 -0.53 -19.34 0.42
CA GLY A 34 -1.06 -18.63 1.58
C GLY A 34 0.00 -17.97 2.48
N ARG A 35 1.30 -18.25 2.27
CA ARG A 35 2.40 -17.55 2.95
C ARG A 35 2.39 -16.05 2.64
N TRP A 36 1.97 -15.65 1.44
CA TRP A 36 2.01 -14.26 0.97
C TRP A 36 0.83 -13.40 1.41
N ILE A 37 -0.21 -14.00 2.01
CA ILE A 37 -1.43 -13.29 2.44
C ILE A 37 -1.13 -12.01 3.25
N PRO A 38 -0.26 -12.01 4.28
CA PRO A 38 0.02 -10.80 5.05
C PRO A 38 0.61 -9.68 4.20
N MET A 39 1.44 -10.04 3.21
CA MET A 39 2.08 -9.08 2.32
C MET A 39 1.08 -8.57 1.27
N THR A 40 0.17 -9.42 0.79
CA THR A 40 -0.96 -8.99 -0.06
C THR A 40 -1.88 -8.01 0.67
N ILE A 41 -2.17 -8.25 1.96
CA ILE A 41 -2.95 -7.31 2.78
C ILE A 41 -2.20 -5.98 2.94
N ALA A 42 -0.89 -6.00 3.19
CA ALA A 42 -0.08 -4.79 3.27
C ALA A 42 -0.13 -3.96 1.97
N VAL A 43 0.02 -4.62 0.82
CA VAL A 43 -0.06 -3.98 -0.51
C VAL A 43 -1.48 -3.48 -0.79
N PHE A 44 -2.53 -4.16 -0.32
CA PHE A 44 -3.90 -3.70 -0.44
C PHE A 44 -4.15 -2.41 0.36
N LEU A 45 -3.68 -2.36 1.61
CA LEU A 45 -3.76 -1.16 2.45
C LEU A 45 -2.98 0.01 1.83
N LEU A 46 -1.80 -0.28 1.26
CA LEU A 46 -1.01 0.71 0.55
C LEU A 46 -1.74 1.21 -0.71
N PHE A 47 -2.40 0.33 -1.46
CA PHE A 47 -3.20 0.71 -2.60
C PHE A 47 -4.33 1.66 -2.21
N ILE A 48 -5.07 1.35 -1.14
CA ILE A 48 -6.09 2.27 -0.59
C ILE A 48 -5.45 3.62 -0.27
N SER A 49 -4.32 3.65 0.44
CA SER A 49 -3.61 4.88 0.74
C SER A 49 -3.30 5.71 -0.52
N THR A 50 -2.81 5.08 -1.59
CA THR A 50 -2.48 5.78 -2.84
C THR A 50 -3.72 6.31 -3.57
N VAL A 51 -4.83 5.58 -3.56
CA VAL A 51 -6.11 6.05 -4.12
C VAL A 51 -6.60 7.29 -3.37
N PHE A 52 -6.55 7.27 -2.03
CA PHE A 52 -6.94 8.43 -1.22
C PHE A 52 -5.97 9.61 -1.34
N GLY A 53 -4.67 9.33 -1.52
CA GLY A 53 -3.66 10.35 -1.83
C GLY A 53 -3.94 11.04 -3.18
N PHE A 54 -4.35 10.27 -4.20
CA PHE A 54 -4.77 10.82 -5.48
C PHE A 54 -6.08 11.62 -5.39
N MET A 55 -7.10 11.10 -4.69
CA MET A 55 -8.37 11.81 -4.46
C MET A 55 -8.17 13.12 -3.70
N ARG A 56 -7.22 13.16 -2.76
CA ARG A 56 -6.85 14.39 -2.04
C ARG A 56 -6.36 15.47 -2.98
N GLU A 57 -5.60 15.12 -4.02
CA GLU A 57 -5.11 16.10 -5.00
C GLU A 57 -6.24 16.65 -5.89
N ILE A 58 -7.30 15.89 -6.12
CA ILE A 58 -8.45 16.32 -6.93
C ILE A 58 -9.42 17.17 -6.11
N MET A 59 -9.71 16.75 -4.87
CA MET A 59 -10.81 17.32 -4.08
C MET A 59 -10.36 18.20 -2.91
N ALA A 60 -9.06 18.25 -2.60
CA ALA A 60 -8.46 19.09 -1.54
C ALA A 60 -9.10 18.97 -0.13
N PHE A 61 -9.71 17.83 0.21
CA PHE A 61 -10.30 17.60 1.54
C PHE A 61 -9.30 17.03 2.55
N ASP A 62 -9.29 17.57 3.77
CA ASP A 62 -8.48 17.07 4.89
C ASP A 62 -8.86 15.65 5.35
N LEU A 63 -10.10 15.22 5.07
CA LEU A 63 -10.53 13.84 5.34
C LEU A 63 -9.71 12.84 4.51
N MET A 64 -9.45 13.14 3.23
CA MET A 64 -8.68 12.26 2.34
C MET A 64 -7.23 12.12 2.81
N ARG A 65 -6.66 13.21 3.36
CA ARG A 65 -5.34 13.18 4.01
C ARG A 65 -5.34 12.25 5.22
N THR A 66 -6.34 12.36 6.08
CA THR A 66 -6.41 11.52 7.28
C THR A 66 -6.51 10.05 6.92
N ILE A 67 -7.34 9.72 5.92
CA ILE A 67 -7.50 8.35 5.42
C ILE A 67 -6.18 7.84 4.81
N GLU A 68 -5.56 8.59 3.91
CA GLU A 68 -4.23 8.29 3.33
C GLU A 68 -3.23 7.92 4.44
N TRP A 69 -3.10 8.77 5.47
CA TRP A 69 -2.18 8.57 6.58
C TRP A 69 -2.52 7.35 7.45
N VAL A 70 -3.79 7.09 7.72
CA VAL A 70 -4.18 5.89 8.48
C VAL A 70 -3.80 4.63 7.72
N PHE A 71 -4.12 4.56 6.43
CA PHE A 71 -3.85 3.38 5.62
C PHE A 71 -2.36 3.16 5.37
N ILE A 72 -1.55 4.22 5.19
CA ILE A 72 -0.10 4.06 5.03
C ILE A 72 0.56 3.52 6.31
N MET A 73 0.10 3.96 7.48
CA MET A 73 0.58 3.47 8.78
C MET A 73 0.20 2.00 9.00
N LEU A 74 -1.05 1.63 8.67
CA LEU A 74 -1.50 0.23 8.73
C LEU A 74 -0.73 -0.65 7.74
N ALA A 75 -0.47 -0.17 6.53
CA ALA A 75 0.35 -0.88 5.54
C ALA A 75 1.77 -1.12 6.07
N ALA A 76 2.42 -0.09 6.63
CA ALA A 76 3.74 -0.21 7.23
C ALA A 76 3.79 -1.23 8.37
N ALA A 77 2.80 -1.21 9.27
CA ALA A 77 2.69 -2.19 10.34
C ALA A 77 2.52 -3.62 9.80
N MET A 78 1.73 -3.80 8.74
CA MET A 78 1.53 -5.10 8.10
C MET A 78 2.78 -5.58 7.35
N PHE A 79 3.54 -4.70 6.70
CA PHE A 79 4.83 -5.04 6.11
C PHE A 79 5.84 -5.50 7.15
N LEU A 80 5.90 -4.81 8.29
CA LEU A 80 6.75 -5.21 9.42
C LEU A 80 6.32 -6.56 10.00
N TYR A 81 5.02 -6.79 10.17
CA TYR A 81 4.51 -8.09 10.60
C TYR A 81 4.87 -9.21 9.61
N ALA A 82 4.70 -8.95 8.31
CA ALA A 82 5.04 -9.91 7.26
C ALA A 82 6.54 -10.27 7.26
N SER A 83 7.43 -9.28 7.45
CA SER A 83 8.88 -9.52 7.49
C SER A 83 9.29 -10.34 8.72
N VAL A 84 8.77 -10.00 9.91
CA VAL A 84 9.04 -10.76 11.14
C VAL A 84 8.54 -12.20 11.04
N ARG A 85 7.33 -12.40 10.50
CA ARG A 85 6.76 -13.74 10.29
C ARG A 85 7.61 -14.55 9.30
N SER A 86 8.10 -13.93 8.23
CA SER A 86 8.95 -14.62 7.25
C SER A 86 10.30 -15.01 7.87
N ASN A 87 10.90 -14.14 8.67
CA ASN A 87 12.20 -14.42 9.30
C ASN A 87 12.11 -15.58 10.30
N ARG A 88 11.08 -15.60 11.14
CA ARG A 88 10.83 -16.71 12.08
C ARG A 88 10.65 -18.07 11.40
N LYS A 89 10.14 -18.09 10.16
CA LYS A 89 9.99 -19.32 9.40
C LYS A 89 11.32 -19.79 8.81
N LEU A 90 12.16 -18.86 8.33
CA LEU A 90 13.50 -19.17 7.84
C LEU A 90 14.38 -19.76 8.96
N GLU A 91 14.33 -19.18 10.16
CA GLU A 91 15.01 -19.70 11.35
C GLU A 91 14.51 -21.07 11.81
N ALA A 92 13.26 -21.45 11.49
CA ALA A 92 12.70 -22.76 11.83
C ALA A 92 12.99 -23.85 10.77
N GLU A 93 13.42 -23.45 9.57
CA GLU A 93 13.81 -24.35 8.48
C GLU A 93 15.35 -24.54 8.40
N THR A 94 16.13 -23.91 9.30
CA THR A 94 17.60 -24.05 9.45
C THR A 94 17.99 -24.82 10.69
#